data_AF-A0A3S2BXZ8-F1
#
_entry.id   AF-A0A3S2BXZ8-F1
#
_cell.length_a   1.000
_cell.length_b   1.000
_cell.length_c   1.000
_cell.angle_alpha   90.00
_cell.angle_beta   90.00
_cell.angle_gamma   90.00
#
_symmetry.space_group_name_H-M   'P 1'
#
loop_
_entity.id
_entity.type
_entity.pdbx_description
1 polymer ?
#
loop_
_entity_poly.entity_id
_entity_poly.type
_entity_poly.pdbx_seq_one_letter_code
_entity_poly.pdbx_strand_id
1 'polypeptide(L)'
;NDLVYNGDWDNAIRNLHSTNNFPEFTGRICPAPCEEACTLNLEDIPVAIKTVEQAIADKAYETGHIRPYPPEKKTGKRVAVIGSGPAGMSAAQQLGRAGHDVHVYERESRPGGLMRYGIPDFKIEKHYIDRRIEQMQGEGVTFHCGVNV
;
A
#
# COMPACT_ATOMS: atom_id res chain seq x y z
N ASN A 1 15.46 7.03 5.23
CA ASN A 1 16.03 8.30 5.76
C ASN A 1 17.38 8.59 5.13
N ASP A 2 18.40 7.76 5.37
CA ASP A 2 19.74 7.98 4.77
C ASP A 2 19.74 8.03 3.23
N LEU A 3 19.07 7.07 2.57
CA LEU A 3 18.91 7.08 1.10
C LEU A 3 18.29 8.38 0.58
N VAL A 4 17.26 8.89 1.27
CA VAL A 4 16.61 10.17 0.92
C VAL A 4 17.57 11.35 1.13
N TYR A 5 18.31 11.36 2.24
CA TYR A 5 19.30 12.38 2.54
C TYR A 5 20.39 12.46 1.47
N ASN A 6 20.84 11.31 0.96
CA ASN A 6 21.83 11.21 -0.12
C ASN A 6 21.23 11.42 -1.53
N GLY A 7 19.93 11.70 -1.64
CA GLY A 7 19.24 11.89 -2.92
C GLY A 7 18.98 10.61 -3.72
N ASP A 8 19.21 9.43 -3.13
CA ASP A 8 18.98 8.12 -3.74
C ASP A 8 17.51 7.69 -3.58
N TRP A 9 16.63 8.38 -4.30
CA TRP A 9 15.18 8.20 -4.22
C TRP A 9 14.72 6.83 -4.72
N ASP A 10 15.32 6.31 -5.79
CA ASP A 10 14.91 5.03 -6.38
C ASP A 10 15.14 3.88 -5.40
N ASN A 11 16.29 3.85 -4.73
CA ASN A 11 16.55 2.86 -3.69
C ASN A 11 15.68 3.09 -2.45
N ALA A 12 15.40 4.35 -2.08
CA ALA A 12 14.49 4.63 -0.97
C ALA A 12 13.08 4.07 -1.23
N ILE A 13 12.56 4.27 -2.45
CA ILE A 13 11.26 3.75 -2.90
C ILE A 13 11.26 2.22 -2.88
N ARG A 14 12.28 1.60 -3.47
CA ARG A 14 12.42 0.14 -3.48
C ARG A 14 12.49 -0.44 -2.08
N ASN A 15 13.26 0.20 -1.18
CA ASN A 15 13.41 -0.24 0.19
C ASN A 15 12.08 -0.12 0.96
N LEU A 16 11.38 1.01 0.85
CA LEU A 16 10.09 1.21 1.52
C LEU A 16 9.04 0.19 1.06
N HIS A 17 9.01 -0.12 -0.24
CA HIS A 17 8.11 -1.11 -0.80
C HIS A 17 8.49 -2.57 -0.50
N SER A 18 9.72 -2.83 -0.05
CA SER A 18 10.15 -4.20 0.30
C SER A 18 9.41 -4.75 1.52
N THR A 19 8.95 -3.89 2.42
CA THR A 19 8.25 -4.25 3.66
C THR A 19 6.82 -3.73 3.73
N ASN A 20 6.42 -2.79 2.87
CA ASN A 20 5.11 -2.18 2.89
C ASN A 20 4.48 -2.10 1.49
N ASN A 21 3.33 -2.74 1.33
CA ASN A 21 2.59 -2.73 0.06
C ASN A 21 2.04 -1.32 -0.29
N PHE A 22 1.64 -0.55 0.72
CA PHE A 22 0.89 0.70 0.56
C PHE A 22 1.43 1.83 1.47
N PRO A 23 2.69 2.27 1.29
CA PRO A 23 3.31 3.31 2.09
C PRO A 23 2.58 4.66 2.02
N GLU A 24 1.86 4.95 0.93
CA GLU A 24 1.03 6.14 0.82
C GLU A 24 -0.15 6.14 1.79
N PHE A 25 -0.65 4.96 2.19
CA PHE A 25 -1.72 4.82 3.18
C PHE A 25 -1.14 4.98 4.58
N THR A 26 -0.07 4.27 4.90
CA THR A 26 0.56 4.33 6.22
C THR A 26 1.18 5.70 6.48
N GLY A 27 1.84 6.33 5.49
CA GLY A 27 2.41 7.67 5.62
C GLY A 27 1.36 8.74 5.94
N ARG A 28 0.09 8.55 5.56
CA ARG A 28 -1.01 9.49 5.85
C ARG A 28 -1.72 9.18 7.16
N ILE A 29 -1.94 7.90 7.47
CA ILE A 29 -2.87 7.47 8.52
C ILE A 29 -2.15 7.01 9.80
N CYS A 30 -0.93 6.49 9.69
CA CYS A 30 -0.23 5.87 10.81
C CYS A 30 -0.12 6.83 12.01
N PRO A 31 -0.35 6.36 13.25
CA PRO A 31 -0.10 7.14 14.45
C PRO A 31 1.41 7.36 14.73
N ALA A 32 2.29 6.82 13.88
CA ALA A 32 3.75 6.97 13.96
C ALA A 32 4.40 6.45 15.26
N PRO A 33 4.13 5.20 15.68
CA PRO A 33 4.77 4.62 16.87
C PRO A 33 6.30 4.50 16.72
N CYS A 34 6.80 4.47 15.48
CA CYS A 34 8.22 4.52 15.18
C CYS A 34 8.88 5.84 15.59
N GLU A 35 8.15 6.96 15.55
CA GLU A 35 8.64 8.27 15.99
C GLU A 35 8.65 8.37 17.51
N GLU A 36 7.63 7.82 18.18
CA GLU A 36 7.58 7.72 19.65
C GLU A 36 8.77 6.93 20.22
N ALA A 37 9.16 5.84 19.54
CA ALA A 37 10.28 4.98 19.91
C ALA A 37 11.66 5.47 19.41
N CYS A 38 11.73 6.61 18.71
CA CYS A 38 12.98 7.13 18.18
C CYS A 38 13.95 7.47 19.33
N THR A 39 15.21 7.03 19.26
CA THR A 39 16.20 7.35 20.30
C THR A 39 16.43 8.86 20.46
N LEU A 40 16.25 9.63 19.39
CA LEU A 40 16.33 11.09 19.43
C LEU A 40 15.20 11.70 20.26
N ASN A 41 14.04 11.04 20.38
CA ASN A 41 12.90 11.48 21.20
C ASN A 41 13.22 11.56 22.71
N LEU A 42 14.33 10.95 23.15
CA LEU A 42 14.77 11.02 24.54
C LEU A 42 15.39 12.39 24.90
N GLU A 43 15.96 13.08 23.92
CA GLU A 43 16.76 14.30 24.16
C GLU A 43 16.34 15.48 23.26
N ASP A 44 15.66 15.23 22.13
CA ASP A 44 15.27 16.23 21.14
C ASP A 44 14.00 15.79 20.37
N ILE A 45 13.66 16.47 19.27
CA ILE A 45 12.53 16.17 18.40
C ILE A 45 12.81 14.88 17.61
N PRO A 46 11.89 13.88 17.62
CA PRO A 46 12.09 12.66 16.87
C PRO A 46 12.16 12.92 15.37
N VAL A 47 12.84 12.03 14.66
CA VAL A 47 12.81 12.06 13.19
C VAL A 47 11.37 11.89 12.72
N ALA A 48 10.90 12.76 11.82
CA ALA A 48 9.57 12.69 11.22
C ALA A 48 9.46 11.54 10.19
N ILE A 49 9.64 10.30 10.65
CA ILE A 49 9.70 9.07 9.85
C ILE A 49 8.45 8.94 8.97
N LYS A 50 7.26 9.17 9.54
CA LYS A 50 6.00 9.07 8.80
C LYS A 50 5.96 10.07 7.65
N THR A 51 6.40 11.30 7.88
CA THR A 51 6.47 12.34 6.84
C THR A 51 7.48 11.98 5.75
N VAL A 52 8.62 11.40 6.12
CA VAL A 52 9.60 10.92 5.15
C VAL A 52 9.05 9.76 4.32
N GLU A 53 8.37 8.79 4.94
CA GLU A 53 7.70 7.69 4.21
C GLU A 53 6.62 8.20 3.26
N GLN A 54 5.82 9.17 3.69
CA GLN A 54 4.84 9.81 2.82
C GLN A 54 5.51 10.48 1.62
N ALA A 55 6.59 11.24 1.84
CA ALA A 55 7.33 11.90 0.77
C ALA A 55 7.92 10.91 -0.24
N ILE A 56 8.46 9.77 0.24
CA ILE A 56 8.94 8.70 -0.64
C ILE A 56 7.78 8.11 -1.46
N ALA A 57 6.63 7.85 -0.84
CA ALA A 57 5.46 7.30 -1.53
C ALA A 57 4.89 8.25 -2.59
N ASP A 58 4.83 9.54 -2.28
CA ASP A 58 4.39 10.58 -3.21
C ASP A 58 5.37 10.69 -4.39
N LYS A 59 6.69 10.66 -4.09
CA LYS A 59 7.74 10.60 -5.13
C LYS A 59 7.60 9.37 -6.01
N ALA A 60 7.25 8.21 -5.45
CA ALA A 60 7.03 6.97 -6.19
C ALA A 60 5.87 7.10 -7.19
N TYR A 61 4.83 7.87 -6.88
CA TYR A 61 3.76 8.18 -7.82
C TYR A 61 4.22 9.14 -8.92
N GLU A 62 4.94 10.21 -8.58
CA GLU A 62 5.46 11.20 -9.55
C GLU A 62 6.40 10.55 -10.58
N THR A 63 7.25 9.64 -10.11
CA THR A 63 8.29 8.99 -10.91
C THR A 63 7.83 7.69 -11.59
N GLY A 64 6.55 7.31 -11.42
CA GLY A 64 5.97 6.14 -12.10
C GLY A 64 6.40 4.77 -11.52
N HIS A 65 6.90 4.73 -10.30
CA HIS A 65 7.23 3.48 -9.60
C HIS A 65 5.98 2.68 -9.17
N ILE A 66 4.86 3.38 -8.97
CA ILE A 66 3.56 2.75 -8.68
C ILE A 66 2.87 2.35 -9.98
N ARG A 67 3.30 1.21 -10.53
CA ARG A 67 2.77 0.58 -11.75
C ARG A 67 2.48 -0.91 -11.50
N PRO A 68 1.72 -1.59 -12.38
CA PRO A 68 1.54 -3.04 -12.27
C PRO A 68 2.85 -3.81 -12.44
N TYR A 69 3.07 -4.81 -11.58
CA TYR A 69 4.15 -5.80 -11.69
C TYR A 69 3.55 -7.20 -11.88
N PRO A 70 3.04 -7.54 -13.08
CA PRO A 70 2.47 -8.85 -13.33
C PRO A 70 3.54 -9.95 -13.20
N PRO A 71 3.15 -11.15 -12.74
CA PRO A 71 4.07 -12.27 -12.58
C PRO A 71 4.57 -12.79 -13.93
N GLU A 72 5.85 -13.14 -14.02
CA GLU A 72 6.41 -13.78 -15.24
C GLU A 72 5.81 -15.16 -15.50
N LYS A 73 5.44 -15.90 -14.45
CA LYS A 73 4.88 -17.24 -14.54
C LYS A 73 3.65 -17.36 -13.65
N LYS A 74 2.60 -17.98 -14.18
CA LYS A 74 1.41 -18.36 -13.40
C LYS A 74 1.66 -19.69 -12.70
N THR A 75 1.21 -19.77 -11.46
CA THR A 75 1.32 -20.97 -10.61
C THR A 75 0.22 -21.99 -10.87
N GLY A 76 -0.86 -21.60 -11.55
CA GLY A 76 -2.07 -22.41 -11.75
C GLY A 76 -2.96 -22.54 -10.51
N LYS A 77 -2.54 -22.00 -9.35
CA LYS A 77 -3.33 -22.01 -8.12
C LYS A 77 -4.30 -20.83 -8.09
N ARG A 78 -5.51 -21.07 -7.57
CA ARG A 78 -6.54 -20.05 -7.34
C ARG A 78 -6.65 -19.74 -5.85
N VAL A 79 -6.78 -18.46 -5.51
CA VAL A 79 -6.93 -17.99 -4.13
C VAL A 79 -8.10 -17.04 -4.02
N ALA A 80 -8.98 -17.30 -3.06
CA ALA A 80 -10.04 -16.37 -2.67
C ALA A 80 -9.62 -15.59 -1.43
N VAL A 81 -9.78 -14.27 -1.45
CA VAL A 81 -9.54 -13.36 -0.32
C VAL A 81 -10.87 -12.71 0.05
N ILE A 82 -11.27 -12.83 1.31
CA ILE A 82 -12.54 -12.26 1.81
C ILE A 82 -12.25 -10.92 2.49
N GLY A 83 -12.86 -9.86 1.97
CA GLY A 83 -12.68 -8.47 2.41
C GLY A 83 -11.56 -7.74 1.65
N SER A 84 -11.83 -6.50 1.26
CA SER A 84 -10.90 -5.62 0.54
C SER A 84 -10.28 -4.52 1.40
N GLY A 85 -10.21 -4.74 2.72
CA GLY A 85 -9.44 -3.87 3.62
C GLY A 85 -7.93 -3.95 3.36
N PRO A 86 -7.11 -3.18 4.10
CA PRO A 86 -5.65 -3.15 3.92
C PRO A 86 -5.01 -4.55 3.95
N ALA A 87 -5.46 -5.41 4.87
CA ALA A 87 -4.98 -6.78 5.01
C ALA A 87 -5.28 -7.63 3.75
N GLY A 88 -6.52 -7.62 3.29
CA GLY A 88 -6.94 -8.37 2.11
C GLY A 88 -6.25 -7.87 0.84
N MET A 89 -6.13 -6.55 0.68
CA MET A 89 -5.42 -5.96 -0.46
C MET A 89 -3.93 -6.31 -0.45
N SER A 90 -3.25 -6.26 0.71
CA SER A 90 -1.83 -6.60 0.84
C SER A 90 -1.58 -8.06 0.49
N ALA A 91 -2.38 -8.98 1.07
CA ALA A 91 -2.30 -10.40 0.76
C ALA A 91 -2.56 -10.65 -0.74
N ALA A 92 -3.59 -10.03 -1.30
CA ALA A 92 -3.94 -10.21 -2.71
C ALA A 92 -2.84 -9.73 -3.66
N GLN A 93 -2.20 -8.59 -3.36
CA GLN A 93 -1.11 -8.05 -4.18
C GLN A 93 0.10 -9.00 -4.15
N GLN A 94 0.53 -9.43 -2.96
CA GLN A 94 1.66 -10.35 -2.83
C GLN A 94 1.41 -11.68 -3.55
N LEU A 95 0.21 -12.25 -3.40
CA LEU A 95 -0.17 -13.49 -4.06
C LEU A 95 -0.31 -13.34 -5.59
N GLY A 96 -0.84 -12.20 -6.07
CA GLY A 96 -0.94 -11.89 -7.49
C GLY A 96 0.45 -11.80 -8.14
N ARG A 97 1.37 -11.09 -7.50
CA ARG A 97 2.78 -10.99 -7.90
C ARG A 97 3.54 -12.32 -7.82
N ALA A 98 3.15 -13.21 -6.92
CA ALA A 98 3.68 -14.56 -6.85
C ALA A 98 3.15 -15.50 -7.95
N GLY A 99 2.23 -15.04 -8.81
CA GLY A 99 1.70 -15.84 -9.91
C GLY A 99 0.41 -16.59 -9.61
N HIS A 100 -0.25 -16.33 -8.49
CA HIS A 100 -1.56 -16.91 -8.21
C HIS A 100 -2.68 -16.18 -8.98
N ASP A 101 -3.78 -16.89 -9.20
CA ASP A 101 -5.02 -16.32 -9.71
C ASP A 101 -5.88 -15.91 -8.51
N VAL A 102 -5.92 -14.60 -8.22
CA VAL A 102 -6.43 -14.07 -6.95
C VAL A 102 -7.77 -13.37 -7.16
N HIS A 103 -8.77 -13.79 -6.40
CA HIS A 103 -10.11 -13.22 -6.38
C HIS A 103 -10.39 -12.61 -5.00
N VAL A 104 -10.58 -11.30 -4.95
CA VAL A 104 -10.98 -10.58 -3.74
C VAL A 104 -12.49 -10.39 -3.75
N TYR A 105 -13.17 -10.81 -2.69
CA TYR A 105 -14.61 -10.65 -2.50
C TYR A 105 -14.89 -9.58 -1.45
N GLU A 106 -15.66 -8.57 -1.81
CA GLU A 106 -15.99 -7.42 -0.97
C GLU A 106 -17.51 -7.28 -0.84
N ARG A 107 -17.98 -7.06 0.39
CA ARG A 107 -19.38 -6.85 0.72
C ARG A 107 -19.88 -5.50 0.22
N GLU A 108 -19.07 -4.46 0.40
CA GLU A 108 -19.40 -3.10 0.00
C GLU A 108 -19.31 -2.89 -1.53
N SER A 109 -19.82 -1.74 -1.99
CA SER A 109 -19.89 -1.41 -3.42
C SER A 109 -18.54 -1.11 -4.08
N ARG A 110 -17.52 -0.76 -3.29
CA ARG A 110 -16.18 -0.41 -3.77
C ARG A 110 -15.09 -0.99 -2.84
N PRO A 111 -13.94 -1.40 -3.39
CA PRO A 111 -12.87 -1.95 -2.57
C PRO A 111 -12.17 -0.89 -1.69
N GLY A 112 -11.59 -1.30 -0.56
CA GLY A 112 -10.76 -0.46 0.32
C GLY A 112 -11.13 -0.52 1.81
N GLY A 113 -12.22 -1.21 2.17
CA GLY A 113 -12.66 -1.38 3.56
C GLY A 113 -12.72 -0.08 4.34
N LEU A 114 -12.24 -0.08 5.59
CA LEU A 114 -12.25 1.11 6.46
C LEU A 114 -11.45 2.29 5.89
N MET A 115 -10.43 2.08 5.06
CA MET A 115 -9.71 3.20 4.44
C MET A 115 -10.63 4.02 3.53
N ARG A 116 -11.58 3.34 2.87
CA ARG A 116 -12.59 3.99 2.04
C ARG A 116 -13.77 4.49 2.84
N TYR A 117 -14.35 3.65 3.70
CA TYR A 117 -15.64 3.95 4.32
C TYR A 117 -15.56 4.56 5.71
N GLY A 118 -14.43 4.40 6.42
CA GLY A 118 -14.26 4.87 7.80
C GLY A 118 -13.36 6.10 7.95
N ILE A 119 -12.32 6.22 7.13
CA ILE A 119 -11.36 7.33 7.25
C ILE A 119 -11.83 8.51 6.39
N PRO A 120 -11.86 9.75 6.91
CA PRO A 120 -12.32 10.89 6.12
C PRO A 120 -11.29 11.35 5.06
N ASP A 121 -11.77 12.04 4.03
CA ASP A 121 -10.96 12.45 2.87
C ASP A 121 -9.81 13.38 3.21
N PHE A 122 -9.98 14.26 4.20
CA PHE A 122 -8.92 15.18 4.63
C PHE A 122 -7.72 14.47 5.29
N LYS A 123 -7.87 13.19 5.68
CA LYS A 123 -6.74 12.35 6.13
C LYS A 123 -6.15 11.56 4.97
N ILE A 124 -7.00 11.04 4.09
CA ILE A 124 -6.58 10.31 2.90
C ILE A 124 -7.64 10.39 1.81
N GLU A 125 -7.24 10.98 0.70
CA GLU A 125 -8.06 11.12 -0.48
C GLU A 125 -8.27 9.76 -1.16
N LYS A 126 -9.52 9.45 -1.53
CA LYS A 126 -9.88 8.11 -2.04
C LYS A 126 -9.24 7.71 -3.35
N HIS A 127 -8.72 8.69 -4.10
CA HIS A 127 -8.01 8.43 -5.34
C HIS A 127 -6.75 7.58 -5.13
N TYR A 128 -6.09 7.64 -3.96
CA TYR A 128 -4.94 6.75 -3.68
C TYR A 128 -5.39 5.28 -3.62
N ILE A 129 -6.56 5.02 -3.05
CA ILE A 129 -7.16 3.67 -3.00
C ILE A 129 -7.51 3.22 -4.42
N ASP A 130 -8.15 4.09 -5.20
CA ASP A 130 -8.52 3.79 -6.60
C ASP A 130 -7.30 3.43 -7.45
N ARG A 131 -6.22 4.22 -7.38
CA ARG A 131 -4.96 3.95 -8.10
C ARG A 131 -4.33 2.61 -7.70
N ARG A 132 -4.41 2.21 -6.43
CA ARG A 132 -3.91 0.89 -5.99
C ARG A 132 -4.77 -0.25 -6.50
N ILE A 133 -6.08 -0.09 -6.52
CA ILE A 133 -6.99 -1.10 -7.10
C ILE A 133 -6.66 -1.29 -8.58
N GLU A 134 -6.55 -0.21 -9.36
CA GLU A 134 -6.17 -0.26 -10.78
C GLU A 134 -4.82 -0.95 -10.99
N GLN A 135 -3.82 -0.58 -10.17
CA GLN A 135 -2.50 -1.20 -10.21
C GLN A 135 -2.58 -2.71 -9.96
N MET A 136 -3.35 -3.14 -8.95
CA MET A 136 -3.51 -4.56 -8.60
C MET A 136 -4.30 -5.34 -9.65
N GLN A 137 -5.31 -4.72 -10.27
CA GLN A 137 -6.03 -5.30 -11.39
C GLN A 137 -5.09 -5.56 -12.57
N GLY A 138 -4.16 -4.65 -12.84
CA GLY A 138 -3.08 -4.85 -13.81
C GLY A 138 -2.10 -5.98 -13.46
N GLU A 139 -2.04 -6.40 -12.19
CA GLU A 139 -1.25 -7.57 -11.74
C GLU A 139 -2.04 -8.89 -11.81
N GLY A 140 -3.31 -8.82 -12.21
CA GLY A 140 -4.20 -9.98 -12.34
C GLY A 140 -5.02 -10.29 -11.09
N VAL A 141 -5.16 -9.35 -10.15
CA VAL A 141 -6.11 -9.46 -9.03
C VAL A 141 -7.50 -9.07 -9.50
N THR A 142 -8.49 -9.94 -9.29
CA THR A 142 -9.89 -9.66 -9.64
C THR A 142 -10.69 -9.27 -8.39
N PHE A 143 -11.41 -8.15 -8.44
CA PHE A 143 -12.28 -7.70 -7.35
C PHE A 143 -13.75 -7.94 -7.68
N HIS A 144 -14.46 -8.62 -6.77
CA HIS A 144 -15.90 -8.88 -6.82
C HIS A 144 -16.57 -8.10 -5.69
N CYS A 145 -17.28 -7.01 -6.03
CA CYS A 145 -17.96 -6.15 -5.05
C CYS A 145 -19.44 -6.51 -4.91
N GLY A 146 -20.07 -6.12 -3.80
CA GLY A 146 -21.47 -6.47 -3.50
C GLY A 146 -21.68 -7.95 -3.17
N VAL A 147 -20.62 -8.68 -2.82
CA VAL A 147 -20.67 -10.11 -2.49
C VAL A 147 -20.57 -10.28 -0.99
N ASN A 148 -21.64 -10.81 -0.38
CA ASN A 148 -21.62 -11.23 1.01
C ASN A 148 -21.30 -12.73 1.08
N VAL A 149 -20.26 -13.09 1.84
CA VAL A 149 -19.72 -14.46 1.97
C VAL A 149 -19.96 -14.98 3.37
#